data_AF-A0A1Q9JFT8-F1
#
_entry.id   AF-A0A1Q9JFT8-F1
#
_cell.length_a   1.000
_cell.length_b   1.000
_cell.length_c   1.000
_cell.angle_alpha   90.00
_cell.angle_beta   90.00
_cell.angle_gamma   90.00
#
_symmetry.space_group_name_H-M   'P 1'
#
loop_
_entity.id
_entity.type
_entity.pdbx_description
1 polymer ?
#
loop_
_entity_poly.entity_id
_entity_poly.type
_entity_poly.pdbx_seq_one_letter_code
_entity_poly.pdbx_strand_id
1 'polypeptide(L)'
;MINDGILQIKYPTGEMNLVIDRFFPATLERVKIVFRLMRDYSPPEDQMAIYSYLSERLLEFDQQMNYYGEIVATEVYRSRLREASNGLRQSQTMYKRTKRNMELLRKITGLEVGNHDT
;
A
#
# COMPACT_ATOMS: atom_id res chain seq x y z
N MET A 1 11.50 -3.24 13.18
CA MET A 1 12.56 -2.47 12.52
C MET A 1 12.43 -2.75 11.04
N ILE A 2 12.34 -1.70 10.21
CA ILE A 2 12.39 -1.84 8.76
C ILE A 2 13.83 -1.62 8.30
N ASN A 3 14.45 -2.64 7.72
CA ASN A 3 15.80 -2.58 7.15
C ASN A 3 15.75 -3.07 5.70
N ASP A 4 16.33 -2.32 4.77
CA ASP A 4 16.40 -2.67 3.33
C ASP A 4 15.05 -3.10 2.71
N GLY A 5 13.96 -2.42 3.08
CA GLY A 5 12.61 -2.74 2.60
C GLY A 5 12.00 -4.00 3.22
N ILE A 6 12.61 -4.55 4.28
CA ILE A 6 12.12 -5.71 5.03
C ILE A 6 11.62 -5.25 6.39
N LEU A 7 10.34 -5.48 6.67
CA LEU A 7 9.77 -5.36 8.01
C LEU A 7 10.00 -6.66 8.79
N GLN A 8 10.81 -6.60 9.84
CA GLN A 8 10.99 -7.69 10.79
C GLN A 8 10.08 -7.50 12.01
N ILE A 9 9.21 -8.47 12.27
CA ILE A 9 8.33 -8.54 13.44
C ILE A 9 8.75 -9.74 14.29
N LYS A 10 9.23 -9.50 15.51
CA LYS A 10 9.64 -10.54 16.46
C LYS A 10 8.54 -10.77 17.48
N TYR A 11 8.12 -12.02 17.67
CA TYR A 11 7.07 -12.41 18.60
C TYR A 11 7.51 -13.66 19.40
N PRO A 12 6.84 -14.03 20.51
CA PRO A 12 7.36 -15.05 21.44
C PRO A 12 7.71 -16.41 20.82
N THR A 13 7.02 -16.80 19.74
CA THR A 13 7.21 -18.09 19.07
C THR A 13 8.08 -18.01 17.81
N GLY A 14 8.65 -16.85 17.46
CA GLY A 14 9.53 -16.71 16.30
C GLY A 14 9.58 -15.30 15.72
N GLU A 15 9.94 -15.21 14.45
CA GLU A 15 10.00 -13.94 13.72
C GLU A 15 9.38 -14.05 12.33
N MET A 16 8.86 -12.93 11.85
CA MET A 16 8.35 -12.76 10.50
C MET A 16 9.13 -11.65 9.80
N ASN A 17 9.70 -11.99 8.64
CA ASN A 17 10.36 -11.05 7.75
C ASN A 17 9.47 -10.81 6.53
N LEU A 18 9.04 -9.57 6.34
CA LEU A 18 8.11 -9.18 5.29
C LEU A 18 8.82 -8.24 4.30
N VAL A 19 8.98 -8.68 3.05
CA VAL A 19 9.45 -7.78 1.97
C VAL A 19 8.30 -6.85 1.60
N ILE A 20 8.38 -5.58 2.00
CA ILE A 20 7.29 -4.60 1.96
C ILE A 20 6.77 -4.43 0.53
N ASP A 21 7.67 -4.19 -0.42
CA ASP A 21 7.36 -3.94 -1.84
C ASP A 21 6.66 -5.12 -2.52
N ARG A 22 6.95 -6.34 -2.07
CA ARG A 22 6.33 -7.56 -2.63
C ARG A 22 5.04 -7.94 -1.93
N PHE A 23 4.86 -7.48 -0.69
CA PHE A 23 3.67 -7.80 0.08
C PHE A 23 2.55 -6.79 -0.16
N PHE A 24 2.86 -5.50 -0.21
CA PHE A 24 1.85 -4.46 -0.35
C PHE A 24 1.71 -3.94 -1.79
N PRO A 25 0.48 -3.67 -2.26
CA PRO A 25 -0.79 -3.91 -1.56
C PRO A 25 -1.21 -5.38 -1.57
N ALA A 26 -1.61 -5.91 -0.40
CA ALA A 26 -2.13 -7.27 -0.23
C ALA A 26 -3.65 -7.31 -0.08
N THR A 27 -4.22 -8.51 -0.02
CA THR A 27 -5.64 -8.73 0.32
C THR A 27 -5.89 -8.40 1.79
N LEU A 28 -7.15 -8.04 2.12
CA LEU A 28 -7.54 -7.67 3.49
C LEU A 28 -7.25 -8.77 4.51
N GLU A 29 -7.40 -10.04 4.13
CA GLU A 29 -7.10 -11.19 4.98
C GLU A 29 -5.62 -11.28 5.34
N ARG A 30 -4.74 -11.10 4.35
CA ARG A 30 -3.28 -11.18 4.56
C ARG A 30 -2.80 -10.01 5.42
N VAL A 31 -3.23 -8.79 5.13
CA VAL A 31 -2.78 -7.61 5.89
C VAL A 31 -3.31 -7.60 7.33
N LYS A 32 -4.51 -8.16 7.58
CA LYS A 32 -5.04 -8.29 8.95
C LYS A 32 -4.12 -9.12 9.86
N ILE A 33 -3.51 -10.19 9.32
CA ILE A 33 -2.58 -11.02 10.09
C ILE A 33 -1.35 -10.20 10.47
N VAL A 34 -0.73 -9.54 9.48
CA VAL A 34 0.46 -8.71 9.69
C VAL A 34 0.17 -7.56 10.65
N PHE A 35 -0.92 -6.81 10.45
CA PHE A 35 -1.25 -5.65 11.28
C PHE A 35 -1.58 -6.02 12.72
N ARG A 36 -2.16 -7.20 12.99
CA ARG A 36 -2.33 -7.68 14.37
C ARG A 36 -0.99 -7.97 15.03
N LEU A 37 -0.07 -8.61 14.30
CA LEU A 37 1.29 -8.82 14.81
C LEU A 37 2.01 -7.49 15.04
N MET A 38 1.85 -6.52 14.14
CA MET A 38 2.45 -5.19 14.32
C MET A 38 1.88 -4.45 15.52
N ARG A 39 0.57 -4.52 15.76
CA ARG A 39 -0.06 -3.92 16.95
C ARG A 39 0.55 -4.47 18.23
N ASP A 40 0.76 -5.79 18.28
CA ASP A 40 1.19 -6.47 19.50
C ASP A 40 2.71 -6.43 19.71
N TYR A 41 3.49 -6.35 18.63
CA TYR A 41 4.94 -6.61 18.68
C TYR A 41 5.82 -5.61 17.92
N SER A 42 5.25 -4.65 17.19
CA SER A 42 6.01 -3.61 16.50
C SER A 42 5.86 -2.25 17.19
N PRO A 43 6.95 -1.50 17.35
CA PRO A 43 6.89 -0.16 17.90
C PRO A 43 6.18 0.82 16.92
N PRO A 44 5.66 1.96 17.40
CA PRO A 44 4.90 2.90 16.57
C PRO A 44 5.65 3.40 15.33
N GLU A 45 6.97 3.50 15.38
CA GLU A 45 7.82 3.96 14.27
C GLU A 45 7.74 3.01 13.07
N ASP A 46 7.73 1.70 13.30
CA ASP A 46 7.55 0.71 12.23
C ASP A 46 6.14 0.84 11.61
N GLN A 47 5.13 1.10 12.43
CA GLN A 47 3.76 1.30 11.96
C GLN A 47 3.65 2.56 11.10
N MET A 48 4.28 3.65 11.54
CA MET A 48 4.35 4.91 10.79
C MET A 48 5.11 4.73 9.48
N ALA A 49 6.20 3.97 9.47
CA ALA A 49 6.95 3.70 8.25
C ALA A 49 6.13 2.90 7.21
N ILE A 50 5.34 1.92 7.64
CA ILE A 50 4.38 1.24 6.74
C ILE A 50 3.28 2.20 6.26
N TYR A 51 2.81 3.09 7.13
CA TYR A 51 1.84 4.12 6.75
C TYR A 51 2.39 5.05 5.66
N SER A 52 3.61 5.59 5.85
CA SER A 52 4.29 6.44 4.86
C SER A 52 4.49 5.71 3.53
N TYR A 53 4.97 4.46 3.56
CA TYR A 53 5.08 3.64 2.36
C TYR A 53 3.74 3.50 1.62
N LEU A 54 2.66 3.16 2.34
CA LEU A 54 1.34 3.04 1.71
C LEU A 54 0.84 4.38 1.14
N SER A 55 1.16 5.50 1.79
CA SER A 55 0.83 6.85 1.31
C SER A 55 1.58 7.20 0.02
N GLU A 56 2.88 6.92 -0.06
CA GLU A 56 3.68 7.10 -1.27
C GLU A 56 3.13 6.25 -2.43
N ARG A 57 2.82 4.97 -2.16
CA ARG A 57 2.19 4.09 -3.15
C ARG A 57 0.84 4.61 -3.63
N LEU A 58 0.03 5.24 -2.76
CA LEU A 58 -1.24 5.86 -3.17
C LEU A 58 -1.02 7.00 -4.16
N LEU A 59 -0.05 7.88 -3.88
CA LEU A 59 0.31 8.97 -4.78
C LEU A 59 0.78 8.44 -6.14
N GLU A 60 1.63 7.42 -6.16
CA GLU A 60 2.09 6.81 -7.41
C GLU A 60 0.94 6.21 -8.23
N PHE A 61 0.02 5.47 -7.59
CA PHE A 61 -1.10 4.87 -8.31
C PHE A 61 -2.08 5.94 -8.82
N ASP A 62 -2.24 7.06 -8.11
CA ASP A 62 -3.02 8.20 -8.58
C ASP A 62 -2.40 8.85 -9.82
N GLN A 63 -1.09 9.09 -9.80
CA GLN A 63 -0.34 9.59 -10.97
C GLN A 63 -0.47 8.65 -12.17
N GLN A 64 -0.37 7.34 -11.96
CA GLN A 64 -0.58 6.35 -13.03
C GLN A 64 -2.01 6.37 -13.56
N MET A 65 -3.01 6.55 -12.70
CA MET A 65 -4.40 6.69 -13.13
C MET A 65 -4.59 7.92 -14.02
N ASN A 66 -3.98 9.06 -13.67
CA ASN A 66 -4.03 10.26 -14.49
C ASN A 66 -3.35 10.03 -15.85
N TYR A 67 -2.12 9.50 -15.84
CA TYR A 67 -1.36 9.19 -17.05
C TYR A 67 -2.11 8.26 -18.02
N TYR A 68 -2.59 7.11 -17.53
CA TYR A 68 -3.35 6.18 -18.38
C TYR A 68 -4.72 6.74 -18.76
N GLY A 69 -5.34 7.53 -17.90
CA GLY A 69 -6.62 8.20 -18.16
C GLY A 69 -6.53 9.16 -19.35
N GLU A 70 -5.47 9.96 -19.42
CA GLU A 70 -5.20 10.87 -20.55
C GLU A 70 -5.02 10.10 -21.86
N ILE A 71 -4.27 9.00 -21.85
CA ILE A 71 -4.07 8.17 -23.05
C ILE A 71 -5.39 7.54 -23.48
N VAL A 72 -6.19 7.01 -22.55
CA VAL A 72 -7.52 6.44 -22.87
C VAL A 72 -8.45 7.48 -23.49
N ALA A 73 -8.34 8.74 -23.08
CA ALA A 73 -9.18 9.83 -23.58
C ALA A 73 -8.75 10.37 -24.95
N THR A 74 -7.46 10.25 -25.31
CA THR A 74 -6.88 10.95 -26.47
C THR A 74 -6.40 10.03 -27.59
N GLU A 75 -6.07 8.78 -27.29
CA GLU A 75 -5.43 7.86 -28.23
C GLU A 75 -6.44 7.23 -29.21
N VAL A 76 -6.00 6.99 -30.44
CA VAL A 76 -6.79 6.40 -31.53
C VAL A 76 -6.28 5.02 -31.92
N TYR A 77 -5.01 4.71 -31.61
CA TYR A 77 -4.43 3.39 -31.89
C TYR A 77 -4.95 2.34 -30.90
N ARG A 78 -5.70 1.36 -31.44
CA ARG A 78 -6.35 0.29 -30.65
C ARG A 78 -5.41 -0.48 -29.71
N SER A 79 -4.17 -0.74 -30.13
CA SER A 79 -3.18 -1.45 -29.30
C SER A 79 -2.81 -0.65 -28.06
N ARG A 80 -2.50 0.64 -28.23
CA ARG A 80 -2.17 1.57 -27.15
C ARG A 80 -3.36 1.86 -26.26
N LEU A 81 -4.56 1.99 -26.82
CA LEU A 81 -5.80 2.10 -26.06
C LEU A 81 -6.03 0.89 -25.15
N ARG A 82 -5.79 -0.33 -25.66
CA ARG A 82 -5.94 -1.56 -24.87
C ARG A 82 -4.93 -1.61 -23.73
N GLU A 83 -3.68 -1.26 -24.00
CA GLU A 83 -2.63 -1.21 -22.99
C GLU A 83 -2.95 -0.18 -21.91
N ALA A 84 -3.27 1.05 -22.30
CA ALA A 84 -3.64 2.13 -21.38
C ALA A 84 -4.90 1.79 -20.57
N SER A 85 -5.91 1.18 -21.19
CA SER A 85 -7.12 0.74 -20.48
C SER A 85 -6.81 -0.33 -19.41
N ASN A 86 -5.89 -1.24 -19.71
CA ASN A 86 -5.44 -2.25 -18.74
C ASN A 86 -4.63 -1.59 -17.61
N GLY A 87 -3.72 -0.68 -17.95
CA GLY A 87 -2.95 0.11 -16.99
C GLY A 87 -3.86 0.88 -16.04
N LEU A 88 -4.82 1.63 -16.59
CA LEU A 88 -5.81 2.38 -15.80
C LEU A 88 -6.59 1.48 -14.83
N ARG A 89 -7.10 0.33 -15.31
CA ARG A 89 -7.83 -0.61 -14.45
C ARG A 89 -6.93 -1.19 -13.35
N GLN A 90 -5.67 -1.50 -13.67
CA GLN A 90 -4.71 -2.01 -12.71
C GLN A 90 -4.39 -0.97 -11.63
N SER A 91 -4.05 0.27 -12.02
CA SER A 91 -3.75 1.35 -11.09
C SER A 91 -4.94 1.68 -10.19
N GLN A 92 -6.17 1.71 -10.73
CA GLN A 92 -7.39 1.85 -9.92
C GLN A 92 -7.56 0.71 -8.89
N THR A 93 -7.28 -0.52 -9.31
CA THR A 93 -7.39 -1.68 -8.41
C THR A 93 -6.35 -1.60 -7.30
N MET A 94 -5.11 -1.25 -7.64
CA MET A 94 -4.03 -1.10 -6.68
C MET A 94 -4.29 0.06 -5.72
N TYR A 95 -4.68 1.23 -6.21
CA TYR A 95 -5.06 2.39 -5.39
C TYR A 95 -6.12 2.01 -4.35
N LYS A 96 -7.23 1.39 -4.79
CA LYS A 96 -8.30 0.95 -3.88
C LYS A 96 -7.80 -0.03 -2.82
N ARG A 97 -6.95 -1.00 -3.19
CA ARG A 97 -6.39 -1.97 -2.24
C ARG A 97 -5.43 -1.30 -1.26
N THR A 98 -4.53 -0.45 -1.73
CA THR A 98 -3.58 0.31 -0.88
C THR A 98 -4.34 1.18 0.12
N LYS A 99 -5.38 1.89 -0.33
CA LYS A 99 -6.21 2.73 0.53
C LYS A 99 -6.87 1.91 1.64
N ARG A 100 -7.44 0.74 1.30
CA ARG A 100 -8.02 -0.17 2.30
C ARG A 100 -6.99 -0.75 3.25
N ASN A 101 -5.78 -1.06 2.78
CA ASN A 101 -4.70 -1.51 3.66
C ASN A 101 -4.28 -0.40 4.63
N MET A 102 -4.18 0.85 4.17
CA MET A 102 -3.85 2.00 5.01
C MET A 102 -4.93 2.28 6.06
N GLU A 103 -6.21 2.23 5.68
CA GLU A 103 -7.34 2.33 6.62
C GLU A 103 -7.31 1.22 7.68
N LEU A 104 -7.02 -0.03 7.27
CA LEU A 104 -6.94 -1.16 8.17
C LEU A 104 -5.74 -1.09 9.11
N LEU A 105 -4.59 -0.59 8.65
CA LEU A 105 -3.41 -0.38 9.49
C LEU A 105 -3.78 0.51 10.68
N ARG A 106 -4.30 1.72 10.40
CA ARG A 106 -4.74 2.67 11.43
C ARG A 106 -5.77 2.05 12.37
N LYS A 107 -6.78 1.37 11.82
CA LYS A 107 -7.85 0.75 12.60
C LYS A 107 -7.34 -0.36 13.52
N ILE A 108 -6.39 -1.17 13.08
CA ILE A 108 -5.93 -2.34 13.85
C ILE A 108 -4.86 -1.93 14.85
N THR A 109 -3.89 -1.10 14.46
CA THR A 109 -2.79 -0.74 15.34
C THR A 109 -3.11 0.43 16.27
N GLY A 110 -4.16 1.20 15.97
CA GLY A 110 -4.47 2.43 16.70
C GLY A 110 -3.52 3.58 16.37
N LEU A 111 -2.79 3.49 15.25
CA LEU A 111 -1.84 4.54 14.84
C LEU A 111 -2.55 5.87 14.63
N GLU A 112 -2.19 6.85 15.46
CA GLU A 112 -2.56 8.25 15.27
C GLU A 112 -1.57 8.89 14.30
N VAL A 113 -2.10 9.32 13.15
CA VAL A 113 -1.33 10.08 12.17
C VAL A 113 -1.71 11.54 12.39
N GLY A 114 -0.73 12.38 12.73
CA GLY A 114 -0.97 13.80 12.91
C GLY A 114 -1.63 14.37 11.66
N ASN A 115 -2.75 15.09 11.83
CA ASN A 115 -3.39 15.81 10.74
C ASN A 115 -2.46 16.96 10.32
N HIS A 116 -1.52 16.71 9.42
CA HIS A 116 -1.01 17.76 8.56
C HIS A 116 -1.95 17.90 7.37
N ASP A 117 -3.19 18.31 7.66
CA ASP A 117 -4.02 19.01 6.69
C ASP A 117 -3.39 20.39 6.54
N THR A 118 -2.61 20.58 5.48
CA THR A 118 -2.27 21.93 4.96
C THR A 118 -2.50 21.92 3.47
#